data_AF-A0A238GTH4-F1
#
_entry.id   AF-A0A238GTH4-F1
#
_cell.length_a   1.000
_cell.length_b   1.000
_cell.length_c   1.000
_cell.angle_alpha   90.00
_cell.angle_beta   90.00
_cell.angle_gamma   90.00
#
_symmetry.space_group_name_H-M   'P 1'
#
loop_
_entity.id
_entity.type
_entity.pdbx_description
1 polymer ?
#
loop_
_entity_poly.entity_id
_entity_poly.type
_entity_poly.pdbx_seq_one_letter_code
_entity_poly.pdbx_strand_id
1 'polypeptide(L)'
;MPITLEENMLDFALKLKAKMLLISHDNLGLINDCLLNDFLLKSHQLDYKIAINLRGNNTAFYSVSLPYIELFNARSNNPIVIFQQSLKELMSFALK
;
A
#
# COMPACT_ATOMS: atom_id res chain seq x y z
N MET A 1 4.72 -1.48 22.95
CA MET A 1 5.08 -0.24 22.26
C MET A 1 3.78 0.49 21.96
N PRO A 2 3.29 1.43 22.79
CA PRO A 2 1.92 1.88 22.59
C PRO A 2 1.89 3.03 21.59
N ILE A 3 1.09 2.82 20.55
CA ILE A 3 0.32 3.87 19.89
C ILE A 3 -0.39 4.62 21.03
N THR A 4 -0.01 5.86 21.31
CA THR A 4 -0.72 6.69 22.30
C THR A 4 -1.85 7.43 21.59
N LEU A 5 -2.70 8.14 22.33
CA LEU A 5 -3.66 9.09 21.74
C LEU A 5 -2.97 10.22 20.95
N GLU A 6 -1.68 10.44 21.23
CA GLU A 6 -0.87 11.52 20.65
C GLU A 6 0.05 11.04 19.51
N GLU A 7 0.44 9.76 19.51
CA GLU A 7 1.38 9.19 18.53
C GLU A 7 0.74 8.03 17.76
N ASN A 8 0.59 8.21 16.46
CA ASN A 8 0.04 7.19 15.57
C ASN A 8 1.17 6.28 15.00
N MET A 9 0.78 5.20 14.30
CA MET A 9 1.75 4.25 13.72
C MET A 9 2.65 4.87 12.64
N LEU A 10 2.17 5.89 11.94
CA LEU A 10 2.96 6.61 10.94
C LEU A 10 4.06 7.43 11.64
N ASP A 11 3.73 8.13 12.72
CA ASP A 11 4.71 8.88 13.53
C ASP A 11 5.81 7.96 14.03
N PHE A 12 5.44 6.75 14.47
CA PHE A 12 6.42 5.75 14.89
C PHE A 12 7.30 5.28 13.73
N ALA A 13 6.73 5.01 12.55
CA ALA A 13 7.50 4.64 11.37
C ALA A 13 8.47 5.75 10.93
N LEU A 14 8.04 7.01 11.01
CA LEU A 14 8.87 8.18 10.72
C LEU A 14 10.02 8.30 11.71
N LYS A 15 9.78 8.10 13.02
CA LYS A 15 10.83 8.07 14.04
C LYS A 15 11.86 6.97 13.81
N LEU A 16 11.42 5.80 13.35
CA LEU A 16 12.30 4.69 13.00
C LEU A 16 13.08 4.92 11.70
N LYS A 17 12.74 5.95 10.92
CA LYS A 17 13.27 6.18 9.57
C LYS A 17 13.14 4.93 8.68
N ALA A 18 12.06 4.18 8.89
CA ALA A 18 11.82 2.93 8.19
C ALA A 18 11.12 3.18 6.85
N LYS A 19 11.34 2.27 5.89
CA LYS A 19 10.49 2.17 4.71
C LYS A 19 9.14 1.57 5.10
N MET A 20 8.07 2.02 4.45
CA MET A 20 6.71 1.57 4.74
C MET A 20 6.21 0.61 3.66
N LEU A 21 5.76 -0.57 4.08
CA LEU A 21 4.94 -1.45 3.24
C LEU A 21 3.52 -1.47 3.81
N LEU A 22 2.59 -0.82 3.13
CA LEU A 22 1.19 -0.80 3.54
C LEU A 22 0.42 -1.92 2.83
N ILE A 23 -0.15 -2.83 3.61
CA ILE A 23 -0.96 -3.93 3.10
C ILE A 23 -2.43 -3.50 3.04
N SER A 24 -3.02 -3.57 1.86
CA SER A 24 -4.46 -3.38 1.64
C SER A 24 -5.18 -4.72 1.52
N HIS A 25 -6.46 -4.72 1.84
CA HIS A 25 -7.33 -5.87 1.60
C HIS A 25 -7.76 -5.95 0.12
N ASP A 26 -8.41 -7.05 -0.26
CA ASP A 26 -8.80 -7.36 -1.64
C ASP A 26 -10.32 -7.23 -1.92
N ASN A 27 -11.11 -6.82 -0.92
CA ASN A 27 -12.55 -6.59 -1.06
C ASN A 27 -12.91 -5.23 -1.68
N LEU A 28 -14.17 -5.07 -2.09
CA LEU A 28 -14.73 -3.78 -2.48
C LEU A 28 -14.53 -2.74 -1.37
N GLY A 29 -14.14 -1.53 -1.74
CA GLY A 29 -13.68 -0.47 -0.82
C GLY A 29 -12.17 -0.25 -0.85
N LEU A 30 -11.38 -1.24 -1.31
CA LEU A 30 -9.91 -1.17 -1.30
C LEU A 30 -9.36 0.04 -2.06
N ILE A 31 -10.05 0.49 -3.12
CA ILE A 31 -9.60 1.64 -3.91
C ILE A 31 -9.57 2.89 -3.04
N ASN A 32 -10.66 3.14 -2.31
CA ASN A 32 -10.74 4.29 -1.42
C ASN A 32 -9.69 4.18 -0.31
N ASP A 33 -9.57 3.01 0.30
CA ASP A 33 -8.64 2.81 1.42
C ASP A 33 -7.18 2.94 0.96
N CYS A 34 -6.84 2.42 -0.22
CA CYS A 34 -5.53 2.63 -0.84
C CYS A 34 -5.27 4.10 -1.13
N LEU A 35 -6.23 4.86 -1.67
CA LEU A 35 -6.04 6.26 -2.04
C LEU A 35 -5.97 7.20 -0.82
N LEU A 36 -6.74 6.92 0.22
CA LEU A 36 -6.64 7.64 1.50
C LEU A 36 -5.25 7.46 2.11
N ASN A 37 -4.76 6.22 2.13
CA ASN A 37 -3.43 5.92 2.62
C ASN A 37 -2.33 6.49 1.71
N ASP A 38 -2.47 6.42 0.38
CA ASP A 38 -1.56 7.05 -0.57
C ASP A 38 -1.44 8.56 -0.30
N PHE A 39 -2.57 9.23 -0.10
CA PHE A 39 -2.59 10.65 0.19
C PHE A 39 -1.90 10.99 1.52
N LEU A 40 -2.15 10.19 2.56
CA LEU A 40 -1.47 10.35 3.84
C LEU A 40 0.04 10.11 3.72
N LEU A 41 0.45 9.01 3.11
CA LEU A 41 1.86 8.61 3.02
C LEU A 41 2.68 9.54 2.15
N LYS A 42 2.16 9.97 0.98
CA LYS A 42 2.88 10.90 0.09
C LYS A 42 3.05 12.31 0.67
N SER A 43 2.19 12.69 1.61
CA SER A 43 2.28 13.97 2.31
C SER A 43 3.41 13.99 3.35
N HIS A 44 3.97 12.82 3.67
CA HIS A 44 5.10 12.66 4.58
C HIS A 44 6.35 12.22 3.79
N GLN A 45 7.53 12.64 4.22
CA GLN A 45 8.80 12.27 3.58
C GLN A 45 9.22 10.84 4.00
N LEU A 46 8.50 9.82 3.52
CA LEU A 46 8.92 8.43 3.66
C LEU A 46 8.81 7.66 2.34
N ASP A 47 9.73 6.72 2.15
CA ASP A 47 9.63 5.74 1.08
C ASP A 47 8.56 4.71 1.44
N TYR A 48 7.52 4.60 0.62
CA TYR A 48 6.43 3.67 0.85
C TYR A 48 6.04 2.88 -0.39
N LYS A 49 5.48 1.69 -0.17
CA LYS A 49 4.80 0.88 -1.19
C LYS A 49 3.46 0.40 -0.66
N ILE A 50 2.43 0.44 -1.51
CA ILE A 50 1.12 -0.11 -1.21
C ILE A 50 0.98 -1.45 -1.96
N ALA A 51 0.69 -2.51 -1.22
CA ALA A 51 0.51 -3.84 -1.78
C ALA A 51 -0.85 -4.43 -1.37
N ILE A 52 -1.63 -4.90 -2.34
CA ILE A 52 -2.91 -5.56 -2.12
C ILE A 52 -2.65 -7.03 -1.80
N ASN A 53 -3.12 -7.49 -0.65
CA ASN A 53 -3.09 -8.89 -0.26
C ASN A 53 -4.26 -9.63 -0.92
N LEU A 54 -4.03 -10.18 -2.11
CA LEU A 54 -5.05 -10.86 -2.89
C LEU A 54 -5.20 -12.33 -2.45
N ARG A 55 -6.36 -12.68 -1.91
CA ARG A 55 -6.67 -14.06 -1.52
C ARG A 55 -6.99 -14.89 -2.77
N GLY A 56 -6.50 -16.12 -2.81
CA GLY A 56 -6.61 -16.98 -3.99
C GLY A 56 -8.03 -17.33 -4.44
N ASN A 57 -9.03 -17.16 -3.57
CA ASN A 57 -10.44 -17.41 -3.87
C ASN A 57 -11.20 -16.15 -4.33
N ASN A 58 -10.60 -14.97 -4.32
CA ASN A 58 -11.28 -13.71 -4.64
C ASN A 58 -11.09 -13.35 -6.12
N THR A 59 -11.90 -13.96 -6.99
CA THR A 59 -11.90 -13.66 -8.42
C THR A 59 -12.58 -12.32 -8.75
N ALA A 60 -13.45 -11.81 -7.87
CA ALA A 60 -14.15 -10.54 -8.06
C ALA A 60 -13.20 -9.34 -8.10
N PHE A 61 -12.04 -9.43 -7.44
CA PHE A 61 -11.00 -8.40 -7.49
C PHE A 61 -10.63 -8.01 -8.93
N TYR A 62 -10.46 -9.00 -9.81
CA TYR A 62 -10.00 -8.80 -11.19
C TYR A 62 -11.02 -8.07 -12.06
N SER A 63 -12.32 -8.24 -11.80
CA SER A 63 -13.37 -7.58 -12.58
C SER A 63 -13.82 -6.25 -11.99
N VAL A 64 -13.71 -6.08 -10.67
CA VAL A 64 -14.26 -4.90 -9.97
C VAL A 64 -13.19 -3.86 -9.67
N SER A 65 -12.07 -4.25 -9.08
CA SER A 65 -11.08 -3.31 -8.53
C SER A 65 -9.87 -3.13 -9.42
N LEU A 66 -9.38 -4.22 -10.04
CA LEU A 66 -8.17 -4.22 -10.87
C LEU A 66 -8.22 -3.18 -12.02
N PRO A 67 -9.33 -2.99 -12.75
CA PRO A 67 -9.34 -2.02 -13.86
C PRO A 67 -8.99 -0.59 -13.41
N TYR A 68 -9.45 -0.19 -12.23
CA TYR A 68 -9.09 1.12 -11.67
C TYR A 68 -7.63 1.15 -11.20
N ILE A 69 -7.14 0.08 -10.58
CA ILE A 69 -5.74 -0.02 -10.14
C ILE A 69 -4.78 0.11 -11.33
N GLU A 70 -5.08 -0.50 -12.48
CA GLU A 70 -4.29 -0.37 -13.70
C GLU A 70 -4.28 1.08 -14.23
N LEU A 71 -5.45 1.73 -14.28
CA LEU A 71 -5.57 3.14 -14.68
C LEU A 71 -4.81 4.08 -13.73
N PHE A 72 -4.85 3.81 -12.42
CA PHE A 72 -4.09 4.55 -11.42
C PHE A 72 -2.59 4.36 -11.62
N ASN A 73 -2.14 3.12 -11.79
CA ASN A 73 -0.73 2.77 -11.97
C ASN A 73 -0.13 3.39 -13.24
N ALA A 74 -0.91 3.56 -14.31
CA ALA A 74 -0.46 4.23 -15.52
C ALA A 74 -0.20 5.74 -15.34
N ARG A 75 -0.75 6.35 -14.27
CA ARG A 75 -0.66 7.80 -13.99
C ARG A 75 0.13 8.14 -12.73
N SER A 76 0.42 7.16 -11.88
CA SER A 76 1.12 7.33 -10.61
C SER A 76 2.60 7.00 -10.75
N ASN A 77 3.46 7.80 -10.11
CA ASN A 77 4.88 7.50 -9.97
C ASN A 77 5.16 6.37 -8.96
N ASN A 78 4.20 6.06 -8.09
CA ASN A 78 4.28 4.96 -7.13
C ASN A 78 3.09 4.01 -7.33
N PRO A 79 3.24 2.96 -8.16
CA PRO A 79 2.13 2.07 -8.46
C PRO A 79 1.78 1.17 -7.27
N ILE A 80 0.47 0.90 -7.12
CA ILE A 80 -0.09 -0.08 -6.20
C ILE A 80 0.11 -1.47 -6.81
N VAL A 81 0.69 -2.39 -6.04
CA VAL A 81 1.07 -3.72 -6.53
C VAL A 81 0.26 -4.83 -5.88
N ILE A 82 0.26 -6.02 -6.46
CA ILE A 82 -0.34 -7.22 -5.84
C ILE A 82 0.76 -7.95 -5.07
N PHE A 83 0.58 -8.15 -3.76
CA PHE A 83 1.61 -8.67 -2.87
C PHE A 83 2.16 -10.02 -3.34
N GLN A 84 1.27 -10.96 -3.69
CA GLN A 84 1.60 -12.30 -4.17
C GLN A 84 2.43 -12.31 -5.45
N GLN A 85 2.29 -11.27 -6.29
CA GLN A 85 2.99 -11.15 -7.57
C GLN A 85 4.29 -10.34 -7.45
N SER A 86 4.50 -9.66 -6.33
CA SER A 86 5.51 -8.58 -6.23
C SER A 86 6.60 -8.88 -5.20
N LEU A 87 6.76 -10.13 -4.75
CA LEU A 87 7.76 -10.50 -3.74
C LEU A 87 9.18 -10.02 -4.09
N LYS A 88 9.59 -10.19 -5.36
CA LYS A 88 10.91 -9.75 -5.84
C LYS A 88 11.05 -8.22 -5.86
N GLU A 89 9.99 -7.51 -6.27
CA GLU A 89 9.97 -6.03 -6.25
C GLU A 89 10.02 -5.51 -4.82
N LEU A 90 9.21 -6.07 -3.92
CA LEU A 90 9.12 -5.67 -2.51
C LEU A 90 10.41 -5.95 -1.75
N MET A 91 11.09 -7.07 -2.04
CA MET A 91 12.42 -7.35 -1.50
C MET A 91 13.44 -6.32 -1.99
N SER A 92 13.42 -5.97 -3.28
CA SER A 92 14.29 -4.91 -3.80
C SER A 92 13.99 -3.55 -3.18
N PHE A 93 12.71 -3.22 -2.97
CA PHE A 93 12.29 -1.99 -2.30
C PHE A 93 12.80 -1.93 -0.86
N ALA A 94 12.71 -3.03 -0.12
CA ALA A 94 13.13 -3.10 1.28
C ALA A 94 14.66 -3.00 1.47
N LEU A 95 15.45 -3.47 0.50
CA LEU A 95 16.92 -3.53 0.60
C LEU A 95 17.66 -2.37 -0.09
N LYS A 96 16.98 -1.62 -0.96
CA LYS A 96 17.53 -0.37 -1.52
C LYS A 96 17.75 0.69 -0.45
#